data_AF-F1A3K3-F1
#
_entry.id   AF-F1A3K3-F1
#
_cell.length_a   1.000
_cell.length_b   1.000
_cell.length_c   1.000
_cell.angle_alpha   90.00
_cell.angle_beta   90.00
_cell.angle_gamma   90.00
#
_symmetry.space_group_name_H-M   'P 1'
#
loop_
_entity.id
_entity.type
_entity.pdbx_description
1 polymer ?
#
loop_
_entity_poly.entity_id
_entity_poly.type
_entity_poly.pdbx_seq_one_letter_code
_entity_poly.pdbx_strand_id
1 'polypeptide(L)'
;MHILKCLLVFCMIYITVAKAKYYGAEYQELKCPTNSNQLCPVYKIYELGSNNNAFKLDFANYQNRLGKNFNPYEIIVSGSFVDGYFQMDQVFRMMVHPGRAFEYSNNDKFYTIKNDTIIQLNSDINKIGIESMFNTYKDDIPFFHNEWLNLKLSSGDSVYTTISNHIDNGAGQVQVDYVWVSIPDVPKCLKQNDGCQFPFILQPTYERDANRCLIFKGCVRILKNPFCILETDIKGCPAGYKKVSFSNKDGCSKNYCDPSFL
;
A
#
# COMPACT_ATOMS: atom_id res chain seq x y z
N MET A 1 66.67 4.46 16.74
CA MET A 1 65.63 5.30 16.13
C MET A 1 64.79 4.41 15.20
N HIS A 2 63.82 3.68 15.77
CA HIS A 2 62.98 2.72 15.05
C HIS A 2 61.63 3.36 14.75
N ILE A 3 61.38 3.59 13.46
CA ILE A 3 60.11 4.11 12.94
C ILE A 3 59.14 2.93 12.88
N LEU A 4 58.28 2.85 13.89
CA LEU A 4 57.15 1.94 13.96
C LEU A 4 56.10 2.40 12.94
N LYS A 5 56.13 1.83 11.72
CA LYS A 5 55.07 2.00 10.72
C LYS A 5 53.85 1.20 11.20
N CYS A 6 52.97 1.87 11.93
CA CYS A 6 51.61 1.39 12.19
C CYS A 6 50.84 1.41 10.85
N LEU A 7 50.83 0.27 10.16
CA LEU A 7 49.92 0.00 9.06
C LEU A 7 48.52 -0.13 9.66
N LEU A 8 47.77 0.97 9.68
CA LEU A 8 46.33 0.95 9.82
C LEU A 8 45.75 0.29 8.56
N VAL A 9 45.63 -1.03 8.61
CA VAL A 9 44.78 -1.79 7.69
C VAL A 9 43.34 -1.39 8.03
N PHE A 10 42.86 -0.33 7.38
CA PHE A 10 41.43 -0.09 7.26
C PHE A 10 40.86 -1.28 6.47
N CYS A 11 40.41 -2.31 7.20
CA CYS A 11 39.44 -3.26 6.70
C CYS A 11 38.18 -2.46 6.37
N MET A 12 38.10 -1.92 5.15
CA MET A 12 36.82 -1.60 4.54
C MET A 12 36.09 -2.93 4.38
N ILE A 13 35.33 -3.30 5.42
CA ILE A 13 34.27 -4.28 5.30
C ILE A 13 33.28 -3.62 4.33
N TYR A 14 33.42 -3.92 3.04
CA TYR A 14 32.38 -3.68 2.06
C TYR A 14 31.19 -4.55 2.49
N ILE A 15 30.34 -3.99 3.35
CA ILE A 15 29.00 -4.50 3.54
C ILE A 15 28.31 -4.23 2.21
N THR A 16 28.33 -5.21 1.31
CA THR A 16 27.46 -5.22 0.15
C THR A 16 26.04 -5.30 0.70
N VAL A 17 25.41 -4.14 0.89
CA VAL A 17 24.01 -4.06 1.26
C VAL A 17 23.24 -4.71 0.12
N ALA A 18 22.71 -5.90 0.37
CA ALA A 18 21.89 -6.61 -0.60
C ALA A 18 20.72 -5.70 -1.01
N LYS A 19 20.57 -5.47 -2.31
CA LYS A 19 19.47 -4.66 -2.84
C LYS A 19 18.14 -5.33 -2.47
N ALA A 20 17.24 -4.57 -1.86
CA ALA A 20 15.91 -5.05 -1.53
C ALA A 20 15.18 -5.55 -2.80
N LYS A 21 14.50 -6.69 -2.66
CA LYS A 21 13.67 -7.32 -3.68
C LYS A 21 12.23 -7.37 -3.20
N TYR A 22 11.31 -7.65 -4.12
CA TYR A 22 9.88 -7.74 -3.85
C TYR A 22 9.38 -9.16 -3.97
N TYR A 23 8.48 -9.53 -3.06
CA TYR A 23 7.99 -10.89 -2.97
C TYR A 23 6.50 -10.94 -2.69
N GLY A 24 5.77 -11.83 -3.37
CA GLY A 24 4.40 -12.17 -3.03
C GLY A 24 4.38 -13.13 -1.83
N ALA A 25 3.42 -12.96 -0.92
CA ALA A 25 3.27 -13.84 0.24
C ALA A 25 2.00 -14.71 0.14
N GLU A 26 2.10 -15.89 0.74
CA GLU A 26 1.02 -16.86 0.89
C GLU A 26 1.10 -17.45 2.31
N TYR A 27 -0.01 -17.45 3.06
CA TYR A 27 -0.10 -18.15 4.33
C TYR A 27 -0.44 -19.63 4.09
N GLN A 28 0.31 -20.53 4.74
CA GLN A 28 0.07 -21.97 4.67
C GLN A 28 0.21 -22.62 6.04
N GLU A 29 -0.55 -23.68 6.27
CA GLU A 29 -0.40 -24.55 7.43
C GLU A 29 0.20 -25.88 6.94
N LEU A 30 1.47 -26.10 7.27
CA LEU A 30 2.22 -27.29 6.83
C LEU A 30 2.45 -28.25 8.00
N LYS A 31 2.67 -29.53 7.75
CA LYS A 31 3.06 -30.47 8.82
C LYS A 31 4.40 -30.05 9.44
N CYS A 32 4.44 -30.03 10.77
CA CYS A 32 5.66 -29.68 11.50
C CYS A 32 6.76 -30.73 11.28
N PRO A 33 8.04 -30.32 11.14
CA PRO A 33 9.15 -31.27 10.98
C PRO A 33 9.33 -32.22 12.17
N THR A 34 9.00 -31.74 13.38
CA THR A 34 9.18 -32.48 14.65
C THR A 34 7.98 -33.34 15.03
N ASN A 35 6.80 -33.07 14.46
CA ASN A 35 5.57 -33.80 14.77
C ASN A 35 4.61 -33.75 13.56
N SER A 36 4.48 -34.88 12.87
CA SER A 36 3.65 -34.98 11.65
C SER A 36 2.15 -34.76 11.88
N ASN A 37 1.68 -34.83 13.13
CA ASN A 37 0.28 -34.62 13.50
C ASN A 37 -0.02 -33.16 13.90
N GLN A 38 1.00 -32.30 13.95
CA GLN A 38 0.86 -30.89 14.25
C GLN A 38 1.02 -30.07 12.96
N LEU A 39 0.16 -29.07 12.78
CA LEU A 39 0.31 -28.06 11.74
C LEU A 39 1.11 -26.87 12.26
N CYS A 40 2.10 -26.48 11.48
CA CYS A 40 2.98 -25.35 11.69
C CYS A 40 2.62 -24.26 10.68
N PRO A 41 2.15 -23.09 11.15
CA PRO A 41 1.88 -21.96 10.26
C PRO A 41 3.20 -21.42 9.70
N VAL A 42 3.22 -21.15 8.40
CA VAL A 42 4.36 -20.56 7.70
C VAL A 42 3.88 -19.55 6.66
N TYR A 43 4.74 -18.61 6.30
CA TYR A 43 4.57 -17.83 5.08
C TYR A 43 5.45 -18.40 3.98
N LYS A 44 4.86 -18.72 2.84
CA LYS A 44 5.59 -19.00 1.62
C LYS A 44 5.72 -17.70 0.84
N ILE A 45 6.97 -17.34 0.54
CA ILE A 45 7.33 -16.06 -0.07
C ILE A 45 7.93 -16.35 -1.44
N TYR A 46 7.42 -15.70 -2.48
CA TYR A 46 7.79 -15.91 -3.88
C TYR A 46 8.35 -14.62 -4.48
N GLU A 47 9.55 -14.68 -5.05
CA GLU A 47 10.13 -13.52 -5.73
C GLU A 47 9.28 -13.14 -6.96
N LEU A 48 8.74 -11.92 -6.97
CA LEU A 48 7.88 -11.47 -8.07
C LEU A 48 8.68 -11.35 -9.38
N GLY A 49 8.11 -11.82 -10.49
CA GLY A 49 8.77 -11.79 -11.80
C GLY A 49 9.93 -12.78 -11.95
N SER A 50 10.11 -13.71 -11.00
CA SER A 50 11.08 -14.80 -11.08
C SER A 50 10.36 -16.15 -10.98
N ASN A 51 10.76 -17.11 -11.82
CA ASN A 51 10.13 -18.43 -11.86
C ASN A 51 10.55 -19.36 -10.71
N ASN A 52 11.58 -19.02 -9.91
CA ASN A 52 12.34 -20.06 -9.21
C ASN A 52 12.68 -19.81 -7.73
N ASN A 53 12.36 -18.65 -7.15
CA ASN A 53 12.79 -18.36 -5.78
C ASN A 53 11.59 -18.28 -4.83
N ALA A 54 11.29 -19.41 -4.20
CA ALA A 54 10.38 -19.47 -3.07
C ALA A 54 11.13 -19.86 -1.79
N PHE A 55 10.86 -19.18 -0.69
CA PHE A 55 11.37 -19.55 0.63
C PHE A 55 10.26 -19.46 1.67
N LYS A 56 10.54 -20.02 2.85
CA LYS A 56 9.61 -20.04 3.97
C LYS A 56 10.06 -19.05 5.03
N LEU A 57 9.11 -18.29 5.56
CA LEU A 57 9.29 -17.50 6.76
C LEU A 57 8.47 -18.10 7.89
N ASP A 58 9.07 -18.10 9.08
CA ASP A 58 8.40 -18.52 10.31
C ASP A 58 7.28 -17.54 10.67
N PHE A 59 6.06 -18.06 10.82
CA PHE A 59 4.91 -17.27 11.22
C PHE A 59 5.13 -16.47 12.50
N ALA A 60 5.80 -17.04 13.51
CA ALA A 60 5.99 -16.41 14.82
C ALA A 60 6.68 -15.04 14.72
N ASN A 61 7.60 -14.89 13.75
CA ASN A 61 8.40 -13.69 13.57
C ASN A 61 7.68 -12.59 12.75
N TYR A 62 6.69 -12.94 11.93
CA TYR A 62 6.08 -12.01 10.97
C TYR A 62 4.56 -11.83 11.12
N GLN A 63 3.90 -12.60 11.99
CA GLN A 63 2.44 -12.56 12.17
C GLN A 63 1.87 -11.16 12.46
N ASN A 64 2.59 -10.34 13.23
CA ASN A 64 2.16 -8.99 13.57
C ASN A 64 2.15 -8.03 12.37
N ARG A 65 2.93 -8.34 11.34
CA ARG A 65 3.03 -7.52 10.12
C ARG A 65 2.14 -8.06 8.99
N LEU A 66 2.09 -9.38 8.84
CA LEU A 66 1.44 -10.02 7.70
C LEU A 66 0.01 -10.50 8.01
N GLY A 67 -0.28 -10.90 9.25
CA GLY A 67 -1.55 -11.54 9.60
C GLY A 67 -1.70 -12.93 8.96
N LYS A 68 -2.90 -13.52 8.99
CA LYS A 68 -3.15 -14.87 8.43
C LYS A 68 -4.38 -14.97 7.50
N ASN A 69 -5.19 -13.92 7.44
CA ASN A 69 -6.46 -13.91 6.70
C ASN A 69 -6.28 -13.11 5.40
N PHE A 70 -5.61 -13.69 4.41
CA PHE A 70 -5.42 -13.10 3.09
C PHE A 70 -5.25 -14.21 2.04
N ASN A 71 -5.70 -13.95 0.82
CA ASN A 71 -5.49 -14.84 -0.31
C ASN A 71 -4.05 -14.76 -0.82
N PRO A 72 -3.52 -15.79 -1.52
CA PRO A 72 -2.19 -15.74 -2.11
C PRO A 72 -1.99 -14.45 -2.92
N TYR A 73 -0.84 -13.79 -2.75
CA TYR A 73 -0.47 -12.54 -3.44
C TYR A 73 -1.30 -11.29 -3.09
N GLU A 74 -2.26 -11.34 -2.16
CA GLU A 74 -2.87 -10.10 -1.61
C GLU A 74 -1.87 -9.25 -0.82
N ILE A 75 -0.73 -9.85 -0.46
CA ILE A 75 0.37 -9.19 0.20
C ILE A 75 1.61 -9.26 -0.68
N ILE A 76 2.25 -8.12 -0.85
CA ILE A 76 3.62 -8.01 -1.35
C ILE A 76 4.51 -7.52 -0.22
N VAL A 77 5.71 -8.05 -0.10
CA VAL A 77 6.71 -7.59 0.86
C VAL A 77 7.97 -7.19 0.12
N SER A 78 8.61 -6.10 0.54
CA SER A 78 9.98 -5.79 0.14
C SER A 78 10.94 -6.16 1.27
N GLY A 79 12.14 -6.61 0.90
CA GLY A 79 13.15 -6.97 1.88
C GLY A 79 14.41 -7.55 1.27
N SER A 80 15.36 -7.92 2.12
CA SER A 80 16.64 -8.50 1.72
C SER A 80 17.07 -9.59 2.71
N PHE A 81 17.97 -10.48 2.28
CA PHE A 81 18.59 -11.44 3.19
C PHE A 81 19.85 -10.85 3.80
N VAL A 82 19.90 -10.80 5.13
CA VAL A 82 21.04 -10.34 5.93
C VAL A 82 21.41 -11.47 6.89
N ASP A 83 22.63 -12.00 6.77
CA ASP A 83 23.16 -13.08 7.62
C ASP A 83 22.25 -14.33 7.68
N GLY A 84 21.59 -14.66 6.57
CA GLY A 84 20.66 -15.80 6.47
C GLY A 84 19.24 -15.53 6.96
N TYR A 85 18.96 -14.32 7.47
CA TYR A 85 17.62 -13.89 7.89
C TYR A 85 17.00 -12.94 6.88
N PHE A 86 15.69 -13.08 6.65
CA PHE A 86 14.96 -12.14 5.80
C PHE A 86 14.62 -10.87 6.59
N GLN A 87 15.27 -9.77 6.27
CA GLN A 87 14.91 -8.46 6.79
C GLN A 87 13.83 -7.85 5.90
N MET A 88 12.61 -7.77 6.44
CA MET A 88 11.46 -7.18 5.74
C MET A 88 11.45 -5.66 5.94
N ASP A 89 11.52 -4.94 4.83
CA ASP A 89 11.55 -3.47 4.81
C ASP A 89 10.12 -2.93 4.83
N GLN A 90 9.32 -3.25 3.81
CA GLN A 90 7.97 -2.73 3.63
C GLN A 90 6.98 -3.86 3.35
N VAL A 91 5.72 -3.65 3.73
CA VAL A 91 4.61 -4.56 3.41
C VAL A 91 3.61 -3.76 2.59
N PHE A 92 3.03 -4.38 1.57
CA PHE A 92 2.02 -3.79 0.72
C PHE A 92 0.79 -4.69 0.72
N ARG A 93 -0.39 -4.08 0.77
CA ARG A 93 -1.69 -4.76 0.78
C ARG A 93 -2.46 -4.43 -0.49
N MET A 94 -2.98 -5.46 -1.14
CA MET A 94 -3.80 -5.30 -2.34
C MET A 94 -5.09 -4.55 -2.04
N MET A 95 -5.39 -3.56 -2.85
CA MET A 95 -6.71 -2.95 -2.89
C MET A 95 -7.65 -3.83 -3.72
N VAL A 96 -8.69 -4.34 -3.07
CA VAL A 96 -9.71 -5.16 -3.71
C VAL A 96 -10.37 -4.37 -4.84
N HIS A 97 -10.47 -4.97 -6.02
CA HIS A 97 -11.23 -4.38 -7.10
C HIS A 97 -12.64 -4.99 -7.16
N PRO A 98 -13.72 -4.21 -7.04
CA PRO A 98 -15.07 -4.76 -7.11
C PRO A 98 -15.29 -5.55 -8.41
N GLY A 99 -15.86 -6.75 -8.28
CA GLY A 99 -16.18 -7.63 -9.42
C GLY A 99 -14.97 -8.26 -10.14
N ARG A 100 -13.73 -8.04 -9.67
CA ARG A 100 -12.52 -8.58 -10.31
C ARG A 100 -11.64 -9.29 -9.26
N ALA A 101 -11.32 -10.55 -9.51
CA ALA A 101 -10.38 -11.30 -8.70
C ALA A 101 -8.98 -11.23 -9.32
N PHE A 102 -7.96 -11.05 -8.48
CA PHE A 102 -6.58 -11.16 -8.93
C PHE A 102 -6.15 -12.64 -8.89
N GLU A 103 -5.73 -13.16 -10.04
CA GLU A 103 -5.16 -14.49 -10.17
C GLU A 103 -3.72 -14.35 -10.66
N TYR A 104 -2.75 -14.59 -9.79
CA TYR A 104 -1.33 -14.46 -10.14
C TYR A 104 -0.93 -15.44 -11.24
N SER A 105 -0.22 -14.91 -12.24
CA SER A 105 0.43 -15.64 -13.31
C SER A 105 1.92 -15.31 -13.36
N ASN A 106 2.75 -16.26 -13.78
CA ASN A 106 4.19 -16.02 -13.98
C ASN A 106 4.49 -14.98 -15.07
N ASN A 107 3.50 -14.64 -15.90
CA ASN A 107 3.62 -13.59 -16.91
C ASN A 107 3.30 -12.19 -16.36
N ASP A 108 2.76 -12.10 -15.14
CA ASP A 108 2.40 -10.82 -14.55
C ASP A 108 3.64 -10.01 -14.20
N LYS A 109 3.63 -8.76 -14.63
CA LYS A 109 4.68 -7.80 -14.33
C LYS A 109 4.20 -6.83 -13.28
N PHE A 110 5.06 -6.65 -12.29
CA PHE A 110 4.84 -5.72 -11.19
C PHE A 110 5.74 -4.51 -11.37
N TYR A 111 5.22 -3.37 -10.99
CA TYR A 111 5.87 -2.07 -11.16
C TYR A 111 5.75 -1.25 -9.89
N THR A 112 6.68 -0.30 -9.75
CA THR A 112 6.61 0.79 -8.78
C THR A 112 7.16 2.06 -9.42
N ILE A 113 6.97 3.20 -8.76
CA ILE A 113 7.51 4.49 -9.19
C ILE A 113 8.63 4.90 -8.24
N LYS A 114 9.73 5.39 -8.82
CA LYS A 114 10.79 6.04 -8.06
C LYS A 114 11.34 7.20 -8.87
N ASN A 115 11.27 8.42 -8.33
CA ASN A 115 11.73 9.65 -9.00
C ASN A 115 11.13 9.78 -10.40
N ASP A 116 9.78 9.76 -10.49
CA ASP A 116 9.01 9.88 -11.75
C ASP A 116 9.36 8.85 -12.84
N THR A 117 9.98 7.74 -12.42
CA THR A 117 10.39 6.65 -13.30
C THR A 117 9.68 5.37 -12.87
N ILE A 118 9.09 4.67 -13.83
CA ILE A 118 8.54 3.34 -13.61
C ILE A 118 9.66 2.34 -13.60
N ILE A 119 9.67 1.53 -12.55
CA ILE A 119 10.62 0.46 -12.36
C ILE A 119 9.85 -0.84 -12.31
N GLN A 120 10.15 -1.75 -13.24
CA GLN A 120 9.70 -3.13 -13.14
C GLN A 120 10.41 -3.81 -11.97
N LEU A 121 9.64 -4.41 -11.07
CA LEU A 121 10.17 -5.04 -9.87
C LEU A 121 11.05 -6.25 -10.21
N ASN A 122 12.13 -6.41 -9.44
CA ASN A 122 13.13 -7.49 -9.58
C ASN A 122 13.73 -7.63 -10.99
N SER A 123 13.63 -6.58 -11.80
CA SER A 123 14.22 -6.52 -13.14
C SER A 123 15.32 -5.45 -13.17
N ASP A 124 16.40 -5.73 -13.88
CA ASP A 124 17.42 -4.72 -14.24
C ASP A 124 17.06 -3.97 -15.54
N ILE A 125 16.00 -4.42 -16.20
CA ILE A 125 15.56 -4.01 -17.51
C ILE A 125 14.27 -3.21 -17.31
N ASN A 126 14.24 -1.97 -17.81
CA ASN A 126 13.11 -1.02 -17.87
C ASN A 126 13.09 0.06 -16.78
N LYS A 127 13.44 1.27 -17.22
CA LYS A 127 13.15 2.56 -16.59
C LYS A 127 12.45 3.41 -17.64
N ILE A 128 11.18 3.70 -17.44
CA ILE A 128 10.37 4.50 -18.36
C ILE A 128 9.91 5.74 -17.61
N GLY A 129 10.07 6.92 -18.21
CA GLY A 129 9.51 8.16 -17.67
C GLY A 129 7.98 8.15 -17.74
N ILE A 130 7.34 8.85 -16.81
CA ILE A 130 5.87 8.89 -16.70
C ILE A 130 5.37 10.22 -17.21
N GLU A 131 4.42 10.16 -18.15
CA GLU A 131 3.65 11.34 -18.55
C GLU A 131 2.28 11.34 -17.89
N SER A 132 1.63 10.17 -17.81
CA SER A 132 0.31 10.06 -17.20
C SER A 132 0.01 8.64 -16.68
N MET A 133 -0.84 8.58 -15.66
CA MET A 133 -1.26 7.33 -15.04
C MET A 133 -2.78 7.32 -14.85
N PHE A 134 -3.39 6.21 -15.26
CA PHE A 134 -4.83 5.98 -15.19
C PHE A 134 -5.13 4.73 -14.37
N ASN A 135 -6.19 4.78 -13.58
CA ASN A 135 -6.73 3.64 -12.83
C ASN A 135 -8.26 3.71 -12.84
N THR A 136 -8.93 2.58 -12.62
CA THR A 136 -10.40 2.48 -12.67
C THR A 136 -11.06 2.46 -11.29
N TYR A 137 -10.30 2.52 -10.19
CA TYR A 137 -10.85 2.38 -8.83
C TYR A 137 -11.93 3.43 -8.54
N LYS A 138 -11.79 4.65 -9.04
CA LYS A 138 -12.78 5.72 -8.88
C LYS A 138 -14.11 5.43 -9.61
N ASP A 139 -14.08 4.65 -10.67
CA ASP A 139 -15.24 4.33 -11.51
C ASP A 139 -16.05 3.18 -10.89
N ASP A 140 -15.35 2.26 -10.22
CA ASP A 140 -15.94 1.05 -9.62
C ASP A 140 -16.26 1.17 -8.13
N ILE A 141 -15.65 2.12 -7.42
CA ILE A 141 -15.85 2.35 -5.98
C ILE A 141 -16.47 3.74 -5.77
N PRO A 142 -17.76 3.80 -5.37
CA PRO A 142 -18.42 5.07 -5.10
C PRO A 142 -17.67 5.88 -4.04
N PHE A 143 -17.51 7.18 -4.28
CA PHE A 143 -16.86 8.11 -3.35
C PHE A 143 -15.43 7.70 -2.95
N PHE A 144 -14.72 7.05 -3.87
CA PHE A 144 -13.33 6.69 -3.66
C PHE A 144 -12.41 7.92 -3.69
N HIS A 145 -11.40 7.92 -2.83
CA HIS A 145 -10.48 9.04 -2.73
C HIS A 145 -9.36 8.96 -3.79
N ASN A 146 -9.66 9.37 -5.02
CA ASN A 146 -8.73 9.21 -6.13
C ASN A 146 -7.40 9.97 -5.97
N GLU A 147 -7.42 11.16 -5.36
CA GLU A 147 -6.19 11.94 -5.12
C GLU A 147 -5.20 11.20 -4.21
N TRP A 148 -5.70 10.48 -3.19
CA TRP A 148 -4.88 9.64 -2.33
C TRP A 148 -4.24 8.50 -3.09
N LEU A 149 -5.00 7.78 -3.93
CA LEU A 149 -4.45 6.70 -4.73
C LEU A 149 -3.38 7.21 -5.69
N ASN A 150 -3.64 8.34 -6.37
CA ASN A 150 -2.67 8.96 -7.26
C ASN A 150 -1.37 9.35 -6.52
N LEU A 151 -1.47 9.87 -5.29
CA LEU A 151 -0.31 10.15 -4.46
C LEU A 151 0.47 8.86 -4.10
N LYS A 152 -0.23 7.77 -3.77
CA LYS A 152 0.42 6.47 -3.46
C LYS A 152 1.09 5.86 -4.68
N LEU A 153 0.49 6.02 -5.85
CA LEU A 153 1.07 5.60 -7.12
C LEU A 153 2.36 6.39 -7.42
N SER A 154 2.34 7.72 -7.30
CA SER A 154 3.49 8.57 -7.68
C SER A 154 4.63 8.62 -6.66
N SER A 155 4.38 8.30 -5.38
CA SER A 155 5.39 8.43 -4.30
C SER A 155 6.28 7.21 -4.09
N GLY A 156 6.03 6.09 -4.79
CA GLY A 156 6.71 4.81 -4.53
C GLY A 156 6.17 4.05 -3.32
N ASP A 157 5.09 4.55 -2.70
CA ASP A 157 4.36 3.88 -1.61
C ASP A 157 3.37 2.82 -2.12
N SER A 158 3.50 2.39 -3.38
CA SER A 158 2.68 1.36 -3.98
C SER A 158 3.46 0.46 -4.94
N VAL A 159 2.90 -0.72 -5.15
CA VAL A 159 3.23 -1.67 -6.19
C VAL A 159 1.98 -1.87 -7.02
N TYR A 160 2.11 -2.03 -8.33
CA TYR A 160 0.95 -2.25 -9.18
C TYR A 160 1.26 -3.15 -10.38
N THR A 161 0.22 -3.74 -10.96
CA THR A 161 0.26 -4.35 -12.29
C THR A 161 -0.38 -3.41 -13.31
N THR A 162 -0.12 -3.68 -14.60
CA THR A 162 -0.69 -2.90 -15.71
C THR A 162 -1.58 -3.78 -16.58
N ILE A 163 -2.62 -3.21 -17.16
CA ILE A 163 -3.47 -3.95 -18.11
C ILE A 163 -2.60 -4.44 -19.27
N SER A 164 -2.71 -5.74 -19.58
CA SER A 164 -1.94 -6.41 -20.65
C SER A 164 -0.41 -6.32 -20.52
N ASN A 165 0.12 -6.04 -19.32
CA ASN A 165 1.56 -5.87 -19.09
C ASN A 165 2.23 -4.85 -20.02
N HIS A 166 1.47 -3.86 -20.50
CA HIS A 166 1.89 -2.89 -21.50
C HIS A 166 2.04 -1.49 -20.88
N ILE A 167 3.21 -0.89 -21.07
CA ILE A 167 3.45 0.54 -20.84
C ILE A 167 3.68 1.13 -22.23
N ASP A 168 2.93 2.18 -22.59
CA ASP A 168 3.16 2.84 -23.87
C ASP A 168 4.49 3.60 -23.82
N ASN A 169 5.54 2.98 -24.35
CA ASN A 169 6.90 3.50 -24.37
C ASN A 169 7.02 4.84 -25.13
N GLY A 170 6.08 5.16 -26.02
CA GLY A 170 6.10 6.38 -26.82
C GLY A 170 5.41 7.58 -26.16
N ALA A 171 4.47 7.33 -25.25
CA ALA A 171 3.63 8.36 -24.64
C ALA A 171 3.67 8.36 -23.10
N GLY A 172 4.45 7.48 -22.47
CA GLY A 172 4.57 7.40 -21.00
C GLY A 172 3.22 7.21 -20.29
N GLN A 173 2.24 6.61 -20.98
CA GLN A 173 0.89 6.37 -20.48
C GLN A 173 0.79 4.99 -19.85
N VAL A 174 0.27 4.94 -18.63
CA VAL A 174 0.21 3.72 -17.84
C VAL A 174 -1.20 3.49 -17.37
N GLN A 175 -1.77 2.37 -17.78
CA GLN A 175 -3.06 1.91 -17.29
C GLN A 175 -2.85 0.87 -16.19
N VAL A 176 -3.03 1.34 -14.96
CA VAL A 176 -2.90 0.53 -13.74
C VAL A 176 -4.12 -0.38 -13.62
N ASP A 177 -3.86 -1.66 -13.30
CA ASP A 177 -4.89 -2.66 -13.12
C ASP A 177 -5.15 -2.96 -11.64
N TYR A 178 -4.24 -3.69 -10.98
CA TYR A 178 -4.29 -3.99 -9.55
C TYR A 178 -3.23 -3.18 -8.80
N VAL A 179 -3.59 -2.69 -7.61
CA VAL A 179 -2.70 -1.87 -6.78
C VAL A 179 -2.53 -2.50 -5.40
N TRP A 180 -1.29 -2.54 -4.93
CA TRP A 180 -0.90 -2.81 -3.55
C TRP A 180 -0.33 -1.54 -2.95
N VAL A 181 -0.90 -1.08 -1.85
CA VAL A 181 -0.43 0.12 -1.14
C VAL A 181 0.36 -0.28 0.10
N SER A 182 1.40 0.47 0.39
CA SER A 182 2.25 0.22 1.55
C SER A 182 1.49 0.34 2.87
N ILE A 183 1.83 -0.53 3.81
CA ILE A 183 1.37 -0.52 5.20
C ILE A 183 2.56 -0.51 6.18
N PRO A 184 2.43 0.17 7.33
CA PRO A 184 1.32 1.03 7.69
C PRO A 184 1.19 2.22 6.73
N ASP A 185 -0.04 2.59 6.37
CA ASP A 185 -0.25 3.89 5.72
C ASP A 185 -0.06 4.90 6.86
N VAL A 186 1.10 5.54 6.92
CA VAL A 186 1.45 6.48 8.00
C VAL A 186 1.27 7.92 7.52
N PRO A 187 0.05 8.41 7.28
CA PRO A 187 -0.11 9.84 7.15
C PRO A 187 0.14 10.44 8.54
N LYS A 188 1.17 11.28 8.66
CA LYS A 188 1.41 12.09 9.86
C LYS A 188 0.37 13.20 9.93
N CYS A 189 -0.87 12.84 10.24
CA CYS A 189 -1.94 13.81 10.40
C CYS A 189 -1.71 14.61 11.68
N LEU A 190 -1.70 15.94 11.55
CA LEU A 190 -1.69 16.83 12.71
C LEU A 190 -2.98 16.64 13.51
N LYS A 191 -2.87 16.58 14.83
CA LYS A 191 -4.04 16.55 15.71
C LYS A 191 -4.87 17.80 15.44
N GLN A 192 -6.12 17.58 15.06
CA GLN A 192 -7.09 18.66 14.85
C GLN A 192 -7.52 19.19 16.21
N ASN A 193 -7.57 20.51 16.36
CA ASN A 193 -8.26 21.16 17.46
C ASN A 193 -9.49 21.86 16.89
N ASP A 194 -10.64 21.21 17.04
CA ASP A 194 -11.92 21.69 16.54
C ASP A 194 -12.31 22.91 17.41
N GLY A 195 -12.09 24.12 16.89
CA GLY A 195 -12.31 25.37 17.63
C GLY A 195 -13.78 25.77 17.78
N CYS A 196 -14.72 24.84 17.62
CA CYS A 196 -16.14 25.18 17.61
C CYS A 196 -16.67 25.43 19.02
N GLN A 197 -16.98 26.69 19.29
CA GLN A 197 -17.77 27.07 20.45
C GLN A 197 -19.24 26.66 20.20
N PHE A 198 -19.96 26.23 21.24
CA PHE A 198 -21.39 25.86 21.15
C PHE A 198 -21.72 24.66 20.24
N PRO A 199 -21.36 23.42 20.64
CA PRO A 199 -21.56 22.20 19.83
C PRO A 199 -23.03 21.87 19.52
N PHE A 200 -23.98 22.46 20.24
CA PHE A 200 -25.42 22.30 19.99
C PHE A 200 -25.96 23.17 18.85
N ILE A 201 -25.20 24.17 18.42
CA ILE A 201 -25.59 25.11 17.36
C ILE A 201 -24.65 25.00 16.18
N LEU A 202 -23.37 24.78 16.45
CA LEU A 202 -22.29 24.76 15.50
C LEU A 202 -21.71 23.35 15.38
N GLN A 203 -21.48 22.94 14.13
CA GLN A 203 -20.83 21.68 13.77
C GLN A 203 -19.49 21.97 13.11
N PRO A 204 -18.40 21.29 13.52
CA PRO A 204 -17.12 21.41 12.84
C PRO A 204 -17.20 20.86 11.42
N THR A 205 -16.50 21.50 10.49
CA THR A 205 -16.41 21.08 9.10
C THR A 205 -14.97 20.73 8.74
N TYR A 206 -14.83 19.77 7.85
CA TYR A 206 -13.56 19.19 7.47
C TYR A 206 -13.46 19.05 5.95
N GLU A 207 -12.24 19.13 5.46
CA GLU A 207 -11.83 18.63 4.16
C GLU A 207 -10.80 17.53 4.36
N ARG A 208 -10.70 16.61 3.42
CA ARG A 208 -9.72 15.53 3.46
C ARG A 208 -8.66 15.79 2.40
N ASP A 209 -7.38 15.78 2.80
CA ASP A 209 -6.25 15.98 1.87
C ASP A 209 -5.82 14.67 1.19
N ALA A 210 -4.88 14.74 0.25
CA ALA A 210 -4.34 13.58 -0.46
C ALA A 210 -3.67 12.53 0.46
N ASN A 211 -3.26 12.90 1.68
CA ASN A 211 -2.77 11.97 2.70
C ASN A 211 -3.90 11.38 3.54
N ARG A 212 -5.16 11.56 3.13
CA ARG A 212 -6.36 11.15 3.87
C ARG A 212 -6.55 11.85 5.22
N CYS A 213 -5.76 12.88 5.54
CA CYS A 213 -5.89 13.63 6.78
C CYS A 213 -7.08 14.59 6.70
N LEU A 214 -7.85 14.68 7.79
CA LEU A 214 -8.86 15.71 7.92
C LEU A 214 -8.17 17.05 8.20
N ILE A 215 -8.69 18.12 7.59
CA ILE A 215 -8.26 19.51 7.75
C ILE A 215 -9.50 20.30 8.18
N PHE A 216 -9.45 20.85 9.38
CA PHE A 216 -10.52 21.66 9.94
C PHE A 216 -10.71 22.92 9.10
N LYS A 217 -11.94 23.18 8.67
CA LYS A 217 -12.30 24.32 7.83
C LYS A 217 -13.13 25.38 8.55
N GLY A 218 -13.59 25.09 9.76
CA GLY A 218 -14.38 26.01 10.57
C GLY A 218 -15.64 25.36 11.12
N CYS A 219 -16.60 26.19 11.52
CA CYS A 219 -17.83 25.75 12.13
C CYS A 219 -19.03 26.31 11.35
N VAL A 220 -20.03 25.48 11.14
CA VAL A 220 -21.28 25.87 10.46
C VAL A 220 -22.48 25.58 11.33
N ARG A 221 -23.55 26.34 11.15
CA ARG A 221 -24.78 26.14 11.91
C ARG A 221 -25.48 24.85 11.45
N ILE A 222 -25.82 23.97 12.39
CA ILE A 222 -26.39 22.63 12.14
C ILE A 222 -27.64 22.66 11.24
N LEU A 223 -28.41 23.76 11.27
CA LEU A 223 -29.65 23.92 10.52
C LEU A 223 -29.51 24.77 9.25
N LYS A 224 -28.28 25.06 8.79
CA LYS A 224 -28.07 25.95 7.64
C LYS A 224 -28.53 25.32 6.32
N ASN A 225 -28.58 23.99 6.21
CA ASN A 225 -28.91 23.32 4.96
C ASN A 225 -29.87 22.11 5.17
N PRO A 226 -31.20 22.30 5.03
CA PRO A 226 -32.18 21.21 5.15
C PRO A 226 -32.03 20.15 4.04
N PHE A 227 -31.29 20.43 2.97
CA PHE A 227 -31.04 19.48 1.88
C PHE A 227 -30.00 18.40 2.22
N CYS A 228 -29.24 18.55 3.33
CA CYS A 228 -28.26 17.52 3.73
C CYS A 228 -28.88 16.14 3.96
N ILE A 229 -30.19 16.07 4.24
CA ILE A 229 -30.94 14.82 4.48
C ILE A 229 -31.01 13.95 3.20
N LEU A 230 -30.96 14.57 2.01
CA LEU A 230 -31.09 13.88 0.73
C LEU A 230 -29.78 13.25 0.24
N GLU A 231 -28.63 13.69 0.76
CA GLU A 231 -27.30 13.31 0.25
C GLU A 231 -26.71 12.06 0.94
N THR A 232 -27.33 11.55 2.00
CA THR A 232 -26.63 10.74 3.01
C THR A 232 -26.78 9.23 2.97
N ASP A 233 -27.65 8.66 2.12
CA ASP A 233 -27.87 7.21 2.12
C ASP A 233 -27.28 6.53 0.88
N ILE A 234 -25.96 6.53 0.83
CA ILE A 234 -25.21 5.73 -0.14
C ILE A 234 -25.49 4.26 0.15
N LYS A 235 -25.80 3.50 -0.91
CA LYS A 235 -25.90 2.03 -0.95
C LYS A 235 -24.57 1.35 -0.59
N GLY A 236 -24.08 1.52 0.63
CA GLY A 236 -22.88 0.87 1.17
C GLY A 236 -21.58 1.16 0.42
N CYS A 237 -20.47 0.72 1.02
CA CYS A 237 -19.21 0.53 0.29
C CYS A 237 -19.14 -0.92 -0.20
N PRO A 238 -18.48 -1.19 -1.34
CA PRO A 238 -18.29 -2.55 -1.81
C PRO A 238 -17.44 -3.38 -0.84
N ALA A 239 -17.46 -4.70 -0.99
CA ALA A 239 -16.63 -5.61 -0.18
C ALA A 239 -15.15 -5.23 -0.25
N GLY A 240 -14.46 -5.30 0.89
CA GLY A 240 -13.07 -4.83 1.01
C GLY A 240 -12.94 -3.35 1.34
N TYR A 241 -14.04 -2.58 1.37
CA TYR A 241 -14.06 -1.15 1.70
C TYR A 241 -14.96 -0.84 2.90
N LYS A 242 -14.56 0.18 3.67
CA LYS A 242 -15.31 0.70 4.81
C LYS A 242 -15.76 2.13 4.55
N LYS A 243 -16.96 2.48 5.02
CA LYS A 243 -17.50 3.84 4.95
C LYS A 243 -16.77 4.72 5.97
N VAL A 244 -16.26 5.86 5.52
CA VAL A 244 -15.72 6.94 6.35
C VAL A 244 -16.56 8.18 6.09
N SER A 245 -16.97 8.89 7.14
CA SER A 245 -17.77 10.10 6.99
C SER A 245 -17.34 11.22 7.91
N PHE A 246 -17.51 12.46 7.44
CA PHE A 246 -17.24 13.69 8.18
C PHE A 246 -18.05 14.83 7.57
N SER A 247 -18.24 15.91 8.33
CA SER A 247 -19.00 17.07 7.88
C SER A 247 -18.23 17.90 6.86
N ASN A 248 -18.82 18.16 5.70
CA ASN A 248 -18.25 19.05 4.68
C ASN A 248 -18.44 20.53 5.06
N LYS A 249 -17.96 21.43 4.20
CA LYS A 249 -18.06 22.89 4.35
C LYS A 249 -19.48 23.43 4.54
N ASP A 250 -20.51 22.68 4.14
CA ASP A 250 -21.92 23.04 4.24
C ASP A 250 -22.61 22.40 5.46
N GLY A 251 -21.88 21.58 6.22
CA GLY A 251 -22.37 20.85 7.39
C GLY A 251 -22.98 19.48 7.05
N CYS A 252 -23.07 19.13 5.77
CA CYS A 252 -23.59 17.84 5.34
C CYS A 252 -22.54 16.74 5.53
N SER A 253 -22.99 15.50 5.77
CA SER A 253 -22.08 14.36 5.88
C SER A 253 -21.54 13.99 4.49
N LYS A 254 -20.24 14.21 4.28
CA LYS A 254 -19.51 13.69 3.12
C LYS A 254 -18.99 12.30 3.46
N ASN A 255 -19.22 11.36 2.54
CA ASN A 255 -18.85 9.97 2.72
C ASN A 255 -17.71 9.60 1.76
N TYR A 256 -16.87 8.65 2.16
CA TYR A 256 -15.81 8.03 1.37
C TYR A 256 -15.83 6.53 1.58
N CYS A 257 -15.35 5.78 0.59
CA CYS A 257 -15.07 4.35 0.71
C CYS A 257 -13.57 4.11 0.72
N ASP A 258 -13.05 3.75 1.90
CA ASP A 258 -11.64 3.49 2.13
C ASP A 258 -11.36 1.98 2.13
N PRO A 259 -10.20 1.51 1.66
CA PRO A 259 -9.80 0.11 1.86
C PRO A 259 -9.84 -0.29 3.34
N SER A 260 -10.40 -1.46 3.63
CA SER A 260 -10.69 -1.89 5.01
C SER A 260 -9.44 -2.26 5.81
N PHE A 261 -8.33 -2.55 5.14
CA PHE A 261 -7.06 -2.88 5.78
C PHE A 261 -6.28 -1.64 6.28
N LEU A 262 -6.78 -0.43 5.98
CA LEU A 262 -6.24 0.84 6.44
C LEU A 262 -6.84 1.31 7.76
#